data_AF-A0A7C2E187-F1
#
_entry.id   AF-A0A7C2E187-F1
#
_cell.length_a   1.000
_cell.length_b   1.000
_cell.length_c   1.000
_cell.angle_alpha   90.00
_cell.angle_beta   90.00
_cell.angle_gamma   90.00
#
_symmetry.space_group_name_H-M   'P 1'
#
loop_
_entity.id
_entity.type
_entity.pdbx_description
1 polymer ?
#
loop_
_entity_poly.entity_id
_entity_poly.type
_entity_poly.pdbx_seq_one_letter_code
_entity_poly.pdbx_strand_id
1 'polypeptide(L)'
;MDGIDGRAIEGWLFDVYPAAEGMVVWVVDADSRPHRLIVRYQPGMFVAGSLRAIDQVERALRPLGIPVTIRPAVQRELMSGEEVAVFRVTVGNPLLFPAAAQRLTRIPGLTLYNCDIPVSRLFFYESRLFPLARCRFEVDDGLARAIEPLTHPEDLEYDLPPLVTLRLRLVSHLHGDAPVSPAHGRRGLLEAGVDGEIVVVDSDDPADCIHSLNRLLSRYDPDVILTEWGDAFLLPRLRALAAQIGVPLHLNRDPHSAVRTRRSRSYVTYG
;
A
#
# COMPACT_ATOMS: atom_id res chain seq x y z
N MET A 1 -15.23 -23.88 27.66
CA MET A 1 -15.32 -24.14 26.20
C MET A 1 -16.04 -22.93 25.68
N ASP A 2 -15.30 -21.83 25.63
CA ASP A 2 -15.86 -20.49 25.42
C ASP A 2 -15.65 -20.16 23.96
N GLY A 3 -16.77 -19.95 23.25
CA GLY A 3 -16.77 -19.63 21.84
C GLY A 3 -15.99 -18.34 21.61
N ILE A 4 -14.98 -18.42 20.74
CA ILE A 4 -14.33 -17.25 20.17
C ILE A 4 -15.37 -16.66 19.21
N ASP A 5 -16.09 -15.64 19.66
CA ASP A 5 -17.08 -14.91 18.88
C ASP A 5 -16.33 -14.00 17.88
N GLY A 6 -15.74 -14.62 16.87
CA GLY A 6 -15.03 -13.94 15.80
C GLY A 6 -16.02 -13.16 14.94
N ARG A 7 -15.75 -11.87 14.71
CA ARG A 7 -16.58 -11.03 13.83
C ARG A 7 -16.23 -11.33 12.38
N ALA A 8 -17.23 -11.65 11.54
CA ALA A 8 -17.05 -11.71 10.10
C ALA A 8 -17.14 -10.30 9.48
N ILE A 9 -16.22 -9.98 8.58
CA ILE A 9 -16.25 -8.77 7.74
C ILE A 9 -16.22 -9.22 6.28
N GLU A 10 -17.13 -8.74 5.46
CA GLU A 10 -17.13 -8.98 4.02
C GLU A 10 -16.93 -7.64 3.30
N GLY A 11 -16.04 -7.62 2.31
CA GLY A 11 -15.75 -6.41 1.56
C GLY A 11 -14.62 -6.59 0.54
N TRP A 12 -14.21 -5.48 -0.07
CA TRP A 12 -13.16 -5.44 -1.08
C TRP A 12 -11.81 -5.13 -0.44
N LEU A 13 -10.80 -5.92 -0.79
CA LEU A 13 -9.42 -5.68 -0.41
C LEU A 13 -8.87 -4.45 -1.17
N PHE A 14 -8.85 -3.30 -0.50
CA PHE A 14 -8.58 -2.01 -1.14
C PHE A 14 -7.09 -1.65 -1.19
N ASP A 15 -6.36 -1.80 -0.07
CA ASP A 15 -4.92 -1.53 -0.03
C ASP A 15 -4.19 -2.46 0.95
N VAL A 16 -2.91 -2.72 0.70
CA VAL A 16 -2.04 -3.54 1.56
C VAL A 16 -0.62 -2.99 1.66
N TYR A 17 -0.07 -3.04 2.86
CA TYR A 17 1.32 -2.69 3.09
C TYR A 17 1.94 -3.44 4.27
N PRO A 18 3.26 -3.64 4.27
CA PRO A 18 3.93 -4.33 5.38
C PRO A 18 3.92 -3.48 6.65
N ALA A 19 3.73 -4.16 7.78
CA ALA A 19 3.98 -3.71 9.14
C ALA A 19 4.94 -4.69 9.84
N ALA A 20 5.31 -4.44 11.10
CA ALA A 20 6.28 -5.29 11.80
C ALA A 20 5.71 -6.69 12.09
N GLU A 21 4.43 -6.76 12.43
CA GLU A 21 3.68 -7.94 12.81
C GLU A 21 3.06 -8.72 11.64
N GLY A 22 3.13 -8.19 10.41
CA GLY A 22 2.51 -8.80 9.23
C GLY A 22 2.22 -7.81 8.12
N MET A 23 1.08 -7.99 7.45
CA MET A 23 0.54 -7.07 6.46
C MET A 23 -0.65 -6.33 7.05
N VAL A 24 -0.67 -5.00 6.92
CA VAL A 24 -1.90 -4.24 7.08
C VAL A 24 -2.72 -4.41 5.81
N VAL A 25 -4.01 -4.68 5.97
CA VAL A 25 -4.99 -4.81 4.91
C VAL A 25 -6.14 -3.85 5.19
N TRP A 26 -6.44 -2.98 4.23
CA TRP A 26 -7.63 -2.15 4.24
C TRP A 26 -8.75 -2.83 3.45
N VAL A 27 -9.90 -3.00 4.10
CA VAL A 27 -11.10 -3.58 3.50
C VAL A 27 -12.19 -2.52 3.48
N VAL A 28 -12.83 -2.29 2.34
CA VAL A 28 -14.03 -1.45 2.25
C VAL A 28 -15.23 -2.38 2.22
N ASP A 29 -16.20 -2.23 3.12
CA ASP A 29 -17.42 -3.03 3.10
C ASP A 29 -18.50 -2.46 2.15
N ALA A 30 -19.64 -3.15 2.05
CA ALA A 30 -20.75 -2.74 1.20
C ALA A 30 -21.41 -1.41 1.63
N ASP A 31 -21.20 -0.98 2.88
CA ASP A 31 -21.69 0.29 3.42
C ASP A 31 -20.65 1.42 3.27
N SER A 32 -19.62 1.24 2.42
CA SER A 32 -18.48 2.14 2.25
C SER A 32 -17.66 2.35 3.52
N ARG A 33 -17.72 1.44 4.50
CA ARG A 33 -16.94 1.59 5.74
C ARG A 33 -15.58 0.96 5.59
N PRO A 34 -14.51 1.68 5.94
CA PRO A 34 -13.16 1.14 5.89
C PRO A 34 -12.80 0.38 7.18
N HIS A 35 -12.21 -0.79 7.01
CA HIS A 35 -11.73 -1.65 8.08
C HIS A 35 -10.23 -1.86 7.94
N ARG A 36 -9.47 -1.50 8.97
CA ARG A 36 -8.03 -1.77 9.05
C ARG A 36 -7.80 -3.08 9.77
N LEU A 37 -7.23 -4.06 9.07
CA LEU A 37 -6.93 -5.39 9.60
C LEU A 37 -5.43 -5.67 9.55
N ILE A 38 -4.95 -6.55 10.44
CA ILE A 38 -3.63 -7.16 10.37
C ILE A 38 -3.76 -8.59 9.89
N VAL A 39 -2.93 -9.00 8.94
CA VAL A 39 -2.75 -10.39 8.52
C VAL A 39 -1.33 -10.81 8.88
N ARG A 40 -1.17 -11.83 9.72
CA ARG A 40 0.17 -12.38 10.02
C ARG A 40 0.77 -12.95 8.75
N TYR A 41 1.93 -12.43 8.37
CA TYR A 41 2.61 -12.81 7.15
C TYR A 41 4.11 -12.67 7.31
N GLN A 42 4.85 -13.67 6.83
CA GLN A 42 6.30 -13.69 6.83
C GLN A 42 6.80 -13.93 5.41
N PRO A 43 7.29 -12.90 4.70
CA PRO A 43 7.70 -13.04 3.32
C PRO A 43 8.91 -13.98 3.19
N GLY A 44 8.88 -14.81 2.15
CA GLY A 44 9.98 -15.69 1.77
C GLY A 44 10.72 -15.19 0.54
N MET A 45 12.03 -15.40 0.51
CA MET A 45 12.85 -15.40 -0.71
C MET A 45 13.53 -16.76 -0.85
N PHE A 46 14.02 -17.07 -2.03
CA PHE A 46 14.75 -18.32 -2.26
C PHE A 46 16.24 -18.03 -2.50
N VAL A 47 17.08 -18.93 -2.03
CA VAL A 47 18.52 -18.86 -2.23
C VAL A 47 19.07 -20.19 -2.73
N ALA A 48 20.03 -20.14 -3.63
CA ALA A 48 20.80 -21.30 -4.11
C ALA A 48 22.29 -21.00 -4.01
N GLY A 49 23.10 -22.03 -3.80
CA GLY A 49 24.55 -21.87 -3.72
C GLY A 49 25.22 -23.06 -3.07
N SER A 50 26.54 -22.98 -2.92
CA SER A 50 27.28 -24.00 -2.17
C SER A 50 26.81 -24.08 -0.72
N LEU A 51 26.92 -25.25 -0.08
CA LEU A 51 26.59 -25.41 1.34
C LEU A 51 27.31 -24.38 2.23
N ARG A 52 28.58 -24.07 1.91
CA ARG A 52 29.36 -23.02 2.60
C ARG A 52 28.75 -21.62 2.48
N ALA A 53 28.06 -21.31 1.38
CA ALA A 53 27.35 -20.04 1.22
C ALA A 53 26.02 -20.05 1.98
N ILE A 54 25.29 -21.18 1.96
CA ILE A 54 24.05 -21.36 2.73
C ILE A 54 24.30 -21.24 4.24
N ASP A 55 25.39 -21.80 4.75
CA ASP A 55 25.81 -21.70 6.17
C ASP A 55 26.10 -20.27 6.64
N GLN A 56 26.24 -19.31 5.72
CA GLN A 56 26.44 -17.89 6.04
C GLN A 56 25.13 -17.11 6.14
N VAL A 57 24.02 -17.62 5.61
CA VAL A 57 22.71 -16.93 5.54
C VAL A 57 22.24 -16.51 6.93
N GLU A 58 22.20 -17.45 7.89
CA GLU A 58 21.75 -17.16 9.25
C GLU A 58 22.65 -16.13 9.94
N ARG A 59 23.97 -16.26 9.78
CA ARG A 59 24.96 -15.34 10.36
C ARG A 59 24.80 -13.93 9.78
N ALA A 60 24.54 -13.80 8.49
CA ALA A 60 24.34 -12.51 7.83
C ALA A 60 23.04 -11.82 8.27
N LEU A 61 22.00 -12.59 8.61
CA LEU A 61 20.70 -12.06 9.02
C LEU A 61 20.60 -11.80 10.52
N ARG A 62 21.42 -12.46 11.36
CA ARG A 62 21.43 -12.28 12.83
C ARG A 62 21.41 -10.82 13.30
N PRO A 63 22.18 -9.87 12.71
CA PRO A 63 22.14 -8.48 13.18
C PRO A 63 20.85 -7.73 12.85
N LEU A 64 19.87 -8.34 12.17
CA LEU A 64 18.52 -7.77 12.01
C LEU A 64 17.65 -8.01 13.26
N GLY A 65 18.03 -8.94 14.15
CA GLY A 65 17.30 -9.20 15.39
C GLY A 65 15.87 -9.74 15.17
N ILE A 66 15.64 -10.41 14.04
CA ILE A 66 14.32 -10.96 13.68
C ILE A 66 14.34 -12.48 13.54
N PRO A 67 13.19 -13.14 13.75
CA PRO A 67 13.05 -14.55 13.42
C PRO A 67 13.34 -14.79 11.93
N VAL A 68 14.17 -15.78 11.64
CA VAL A 68 14.46 -16.25 10.29
C VAL A 68 14.30 -17.76 10.28
N THR A 69 13.62 -18.28 9.27
CA THR A 69 13.52 -19.72 9.04
C THR A 69 14.11 -20.05 7.68
N ILE A 70 14.98 -21.06 7.64
CA ILE A 70 15.61 -21.56 6.41
C ILE A 70 15.14 -23.00 6.22
N ARG A 71 14.50 -23.31 5.09
CA ARG A 71 14.03 -24.66 4.78
C ARG A 71 14.44 -25.07 3.37
N PRO A 72 14.89 -26.32 3.14
CA PRO A 72 15.01 -26.86 1.79
C PRO A 72 13.69 -26.71 1.02
N ALA A 73 13.78 -26.40 -0.26
CA ALA A 73 12.65 -26.35 -1.18
C ALA A 73 13.13 -26.71 -2.61
N VAL A 74 12.17 -27.05 -3.47
CA VAL A 74 12.39 -27.18 -4.92
C VAL A 74 11.53 -26.13 -5.59
N GLN A 75 12.10 -25.41 -6.55
CA GLN A 75 11.41 -24.38 -7.33
C GLN A 75 11.76 -24.52 -8.79
N ARG A 76 10.91 -23.99 -9.67
CA ARG A 76 11.19 -23.94 -11.10
C ARG A 76 11.88 -22.64 -11.46
N GLU A 77 13.05 -22.72 -12.09
CA GLU A 77 13.73 -21.53 -12.59
C GLU A 77 13.01 -21.00 -13.84
N LEU A 78 12.84 -19.69 -13.93
CA LEU A 78 11.94 -19.08 -14.91
C LEU A 78 12.49 -19.15 -16.35
N MET A 79 13.81 -19.00 -16.53
CA MET A 79 14.44 -18.94 -17.85
C MET A 79 14.68 -20.33 -18.43
N SER A 80 15.18 -21.27 -17.63
CA SER A 80 15.48 -22.64 -18.06
C SER A 80 14.25 -23.54 -18.01
N GLY A 81 13.27 -23.24 -17.14
CA GLY A 81 12.12 -24.11 -16.88
C GLY A 81 12.45 -25.34 -16.05
N GLU A 82 13.71 -25.50 -15.61
CA GLU A 82 14.19 -26.64 -14.85
C GLU A 82 13.85 -26.52 -13.36
N GLU A 83 13.71 -27.66 -12.70
CA GLU A 83 13.63 -27.71 -11.25
C GLU A 83 15.01 -27.50 -10.62
N VAL A 84 15.08 -26.62 -9.63
CA VAL A 84 16.30 -26.26 -8.90
C VAL A 84 16.09 -26.45 -7.41
N ALA A 85 17.04 -27.13 -6.78
CA ALA A 85 17.10 -27.24 -5.32
C ALA A 85 17.54 -25.89 -4.73
N VAL A 86 16.71 -25.35 -3.84
CA VAL A 86 16.90 -24.05 -3.20
C VAL A 86 16.62 -24.13 -1.70
N PHE A 87 16.90 -23.07 -0.98
CA PHE A 87 16.44 -22.87 0.39
C PHE A 87 15.47 -21.68 0.43
N ARG A 88 14.29 -21.87 1.00
CA ARG A 88 13.37 -20.78 1.32
C ARG A 88 13.81 -20.12 2.61
N VAL A 89 14.18 -18.85 2.53
CA VAL A 89 14.53 -17.99 3.67
C VAL A 89 13.30 -17.12 3.97
N THR A 90 12.64 -17.41 5.09
CA THR A 90 11.45 -16.70 5.57
C THR A 90 11.86 -15.65 6.60
N VAL A 91 11.40 -14.41 6.42
CA VAL A 91 11.76 -13.26 7.26
C VAL A 91 10.58 -12.89 8.16
N GLY A 92 10.78 -12.93 9.47
CA GLY A 92 9.70 -12.77 10.46
C GLY A 92 9.10 -11.36 10.54
N ASN A 93 9.79 -10.35 10.02
CA ASN A 93 9.31 -8.97 9.95
C ASN A 93 9.28 -8.51 8.47
N PRO A 94 8.09 -8.30 7.89
CA PRO A 94 7.91 -7.85 6.51
C PRO A 94 8.65 -6.54 6.16
N LEU A 95 8.78 -5.60 7.10
CA LEU A 95 9.50 -4.33 6.88
C LEU A 95 11.01 -4.52 6.68
N LEU A 96 11.58 -5.59 7.24
CA LEU A 96 13.01 -5.88 7.16
C LEU A 96 13.38 -6.83 6.02
N PHE A 97 12.41 -7.28 5.22
CA PHE A 97 12.66 -8.15 4.07
C PHE A 97 13.64 -7.55 3.04
N PRO A 98 13.53 -6.26 2.62
CA PRO A 98 14.51 -5.66 1.71
C PRO A 98 15.92 -5.57 2.31
N ALA A 99 16.02 -5.29 3.61
CA ALA A 99 17.31 -5.26 4.31
C ALA A 99 17.93 -6.66 4.43
N ALA A 100 17.10 -7.69 4.63
CA ALA A 100 17.54 -9.08 4.61
C ALA A 100 18.08 -9.46 3.23
N ALA A 101 17.33 -9.18 2.16
CA ALA A 101 17.77 -9.41 0.78
C ALA A 101 19.12 -8.72 0.50
N GLN A 102 19.24 -7.43 0.83
CA GLN A 102 20.48 -6.66 0.62
C GLN A 102 21.69 -7.20 1.38
N ARG A 103 21.49 -7.84 2.54
CA ARG A 103 22.58 -8.49 3.26
C ARG A 103 23.00 -9.80 2.59
N LEU A 104 22.03 -10.59 2.12
CA LEU A 104 22.30 -11.85 1.46
C LEU A 104 22.99 -11.68 0.10
N THR A 105 22.73 -10.60 -0.63
CA THR A 105 23.45 -10.31 -1.90
C THR A 105 24.96 -10.11 -1.71
N ARG A 106 25.44 -9.90 -0.48
CA ARG A 106 26.87 -9.74 -0.17
C ARG A 106 27.59 -11.06 0.07
N ILE A 107 26.86 -12.18 0.15
CA ILE A 107 27.45 -13.51 0.36
C ILE A 107 27.95 -14.03 -1.00
N PRO A 108 29.27 -14.24 -1.18
CA PRO A 108 29.80 -14.75 -2.44
C PRO A 108 29.28 -16.15 -2.74
N GLY A 109 28.87 -16.38 -4.00
CA GLY A 109 28.36 -17.68 -4.46
C GLY A 109 26.94 -18.01 -4.00
N LEU A 110 26.20 -17.02 -3.50
CA LEU A 110 24.77 -17.13 -3.20
C LEU A 110 23.95 -16.45 -4.31
N THR A 111 23.11 -17.23 -4.99
CA THR A 111 22.12 -16.74 -5.95
C THR A 111 20.80 -16.52 -5.19
N LEU A 112 20.17 -15.36 -5.40
CA LEU A 112 18.88 -15.02 -4.79
C LEU A 112 17.80 -15.02 -5.86
N TYR A 113 16.60 -15.48 -5.48
CA TYR A 113 15.39 -15.42 -6.28
C TYR A 113 14.27 -14.79 -5.47
N ASN A 114 13.35 -14.11 -6.16
CA ASN A 114 12.18 -13.43 -5.59
C ASN A 114 12.52 -12.38 -4.50
N CYS A 115 13.78 -11.97 -4.39
CA CYS A 115 14.24 -11.04 -3.35
C CYS A 115 13.94 -9.57 -3.66
N ASP A 116 13.68 -9.25 -4.93
CA ASP A 116 13.36 -7.93 -5.46
C ASP A 116 11.85 -7.70 -5.64
N ILE A 117 11.03 -8.75 -5.46
CA ILE A 117 9.58 -8.64 -5.51
C ILE A 117 9.11 -7.82 -4.28
N PRO A 118 8.36 -6.72 -4.48
CA PRO A 118 7.80 -5.96 -3.36
C PRO A 118 6.97 -6.86 -2.45
N VAL A 119 7.13 -6.69 -1.12
CA VAL A 119 6.47 -7.53 -0.11
C VAL A 119 4.95 -7.57 -0.25
N SER A 120 4.31 -6.46 -0.64
CA SER A 120 2.88 -6.42 -0.91
C SER A 120 2.46 -7.32 -2.07
N ARG A 121 3.30 -7.46 -3.11
CA ARG A 121 3.06 -8.39 -4.23
C ARG A 121 3.33 -9.84 -3.84
N LEU A 122 4.39 -10.10 -3.08
CA LEU A 122 4.63 -11.44 -2.52
C LEU A 122 3.42 -11.89 -1.69
N PHE A 123 2.87 -11.01 -0.85
CA PHE A 123 1.68 -11.29 -0.08
C PHE A 123 0.52 -11.73 -0.99
N PHE A 124 0.20 -10.97 -2.03
CA PHE A 124 -0.85 -11.35 -3.00
C PHE A 124 -0.58 -12.70 -3.67
N TYR A 125 0.64 -12.94 -4.15
CA TYR A 125 0.99 -14.19 -4.83
C TYR A 125 0.92 -15.41 -3.90
N GLU A 126 1.45 -15.31 -2.68
CA GLU A 126 1.47 -16.42 -1.72
C GLU A 126 0.09 -16.69 -1.11
N SER A 127 -0.74 -15.65 -0.93
CA SER A 127 -2.11 -15.78 -0.40
C SER A 127 -3.17 -16.03 -1.48
N ARG A 128 -2.80 -15.96 -2.76
CA ARG A 128 -3.73 -16.00 -3.92
C ARG A 128 -4.83 -14.93 -3.85
N LEU A 129 -4.52 -13.80 -3.22
CA LEU A 129 -5.37 -12.61 -3.20
C LEU A 129 -4.96 -11.65 -4.31
N PHE A 130 -5.84 -10.71 -4.65
CA PHE A 130 -5.56 -9.66 -5.62
C PHE A 130 -6.22 -8.34 -5.21
N PRO A 131 -5.74 -7.19 -5.70
CA PRO A 131 -6.36 -5.89 -5.41
C PRO A 131 -7.83 -5.89 -5.83
N LEU A 132 -8.68 -5.29 -5.00
CA LEU A 132 -10.13 -5.23 -5.16
C LEU A 132 -10.84 -6.59 -5.20
N ALA A 133 -10.19 -7.68 -4.80
CA ALA A 133 -10.89 -8.94 -4.57
C ALA A 133 -11.92 -8.77 -3.45
N ARG A 134 -13.16 -9.22 -3.70
CA ARG A 134 -14.16 -9.34 -2.65
C ARG A 134 -13.81 -10.56 -1.81
N CYS A 135 -13.73 -10.38 -0.49
CA CYS A 135 -13.31 -11.41 0.43
C CYS A 135 -14.17 -11.38 1.70
N ARG A 136 -14.30 -12.52 2.36
CA ARG A 136 -14.78 -12.65 3.73
C ARG A 136 -13.59 -12.85 4.66
N PHE A 137 -13.56 -12.08 5.73
CA PHE A 137 -12.52 -12.10 6.75
C PHE A 137 -13.13 -12.54 8.08
N GLU A 138 -12.52 -13.54 8.70
CA GLU A 138 -12.80 -13.86 10.11
C GLU A 138 -11.84 -13.05 10.98
N VAL A 139 -12.39 -12.16 11.80
CA VAL A 139 -11.62 -11.15 12.53
C VAL A 139 -11.76 -11.33 14.04
N ASP A 140 -10.62 -11.26 14.72
CA ASP A 140 -10.48 -11.30 16.16
C ASP A 140 -9.55 -10.15 16.58
N ASP A 141 -10.09 -9.14 17.27
CA ASP A 141 -9.34 -7.95 17.75
C ASP A 141 -8.48 -7.27 16.64
N GLY A 142 -9.09 -7.04 15.47
CA GLY A 142 -8.41 -6.41 14.31
C GLY A 142 -7.40 -7.32 13.59
N LEU A 143 -7.21 -8.56 14.06
CA LEU A 143 -6.40 -9.58 13.39
C LEU A 143 -7.31 -10.46 12.53
N ALA A 144 -7.02 -10.52 11.22
CA ALA A 144 -7.66 -11.48 10.33
C ALA A 144 -7.06 -12.87 10.55
N ARG A 145 -7.91 -13.81 11.00
CA ARG A 145 -7.57 -15.21 11.27
C ARG A 145 -7.70 -16.08 10.03
N ALA A 146 -8.71 -15.80 9.22
CA ALA A 146 -8.96 -16.44 7.94
C ALA A 146 -9.41 -15.41 6.91
N ILE A 147 -9.10 -15.69 5.65
CA ILE A 147 -9.50 -14.89 4.49
C ILE A 147 -10.03 -15.85 3.44
N GLU A 148 -11.30 -15.72 3.10
CA GLU A 148 -11.98 -16.48 2.05
C GLU A 148 -12.20 -15.52 0.85
N PRO A 149 -11.52 -15.74 -0.29
CA PRO A 149 -11.83 -15.01 -1.51
C PRO A 149 -13.23 -15.39 -1.99
N LEU A 150 -14.07 -14.38 -2.26
CA LEU A 150 -15.42 -14.55 -2.83
C LEU A 150 -15.44 -14.28 -4.34
N THR A 151 -14.37 -13.68 -4.85
CA THR A 151 -14.14 -13.45 -6.28
C THR A 151 -12.80 -14.03 -6.68
N HIS A 152 -12.69 -14.42 -7.95
CA HIS A 152 -11.50 -14.99 -8.56
C HIS A 152 -11.01 -14.13 -9.74
N PRO A 153 -9.70 -14.16 -10.06
CA PRO A 153 -9.15 -13.38 -11.17
C PRO A 153 -9.73 -13.73 -12.55
N GLU A 154 -10.37 -14.90 -12.67
CA GLU A 154 -10.97 -15.41 -13.91
C GLU A 154 -12.45 -14.99 -14.08
N ASP A 155 -13.04 -14.35 -13.05
CA ASP A 155 -14.42 -13.90 -13.08
C ASP A 155 -14.61 -12.83 -14.15
N LEU A 156 -15.61 -13.02 -15.01
CA LEU A 156 -15.94 -12.07 -16.08
C LEU A 156 -16.77 -10.88 -15.57
N GLU A 157 -17.46 -11.08 -14.45
CA GLU A 157 -18.31 -10.09 -13.79
C GLU A 157 -17.74 -9.83 -12.39
N TYR A 158 -17.49 -8.55 -12.08
CA TYR A 158 -17.00 -8.15 -10.77
C TYR A 158 -17.69 -6.87 -10.29
N ASP A 159 -18.09 -6.87 -9.03
CA ASP A 159 -18.59 -5.68 -8.35
C ASP A 159 -17.40 -4.80 -7.94
N LEU A 160 -17.51 -3.49 -8.17
CA LEU A 160 -16.56 -2.52 -7.62
C LEU A 160 -17.02 -2.05 -6.24
N PRO A 161 -16.10 -1.78 -5.31
CA PRO A 161 -16.45 -1.20 -4.02
C PRO A 161 -17.11 0.18 -4.23
N PRO A 162 -18.06 0.57 -3.37
CA PRO A 162 -18.67 1.89 -3.39
C PRO A 162 -17.69 2.94 -2.81
N LEU A 163 -16.67 3.31 -3.59
CA LEU A 163 -15.59 4.20 -3.15
C LEU A 163 -16.02 5.65 -3.07
N VAL A 164 -15.66 6.32 -1.96
CA VAL A 164 -15.80 7.77 -1.83
C VAL A 164 -14.59 8.46 -2.45
N THR A 165 -14.81 9.37 -3.39
CA THR A 165 -13.74 10.05 -4.13
C THR A 165 -13.72 11.56 -3.87
N LEU A 166 -12.62 12.05 -3.30
CA LEU A 166 -12.33 13.48 -3.19
C LEU A 166 -11.49 13.94 -4.38
N ARG A 167 -12.02 14.84 -5.19
CA ARG A 167 -11.30 15.47 -6.31
C ARG A 167 -10.70 16.80 -5.85
N LEU A 168 -9.40 17.00 -6.09
CA LEU A 168 -8.69 18.25 -5.82
C LEU A 168 -8.10 18.80 -7.11
N ARG A 169 -8.39 20.05 -7.43
CA ARG A 169 -7.82 20.72 -8.62
C ARG A 169 -7.58 22.21 -8.36
N LEU A 170 -6.83 22.82 -9.27
CA LEU A 170 -6.57 24.26 -9.25
C LEU A 170 -7.44 24.95 -10.30
N VAL A 171 -8.23 25.94 -9.87
CA VAL A 171 -9.12 26.74 -10.72
C VAL A 171 -8.69 28.20 -10.76
N SER A 172 -9.02 28.91 -11.84
CA SER A 172 -8.63 30.31 -12.03
C SER A 172 -9.50 31.26 -11.19
N HIS A 173 -8.89 32.30 -10.59
CA HIS A 173 -9.65 33.37 -9.91
C HIS A 173 -10.52 34.22 -10.86
N LEU A 174 -10.22 34.22 -12.16
CA LEU A 174 -10.77 35.19 -13.12
C LEU A 174 -11.70 34.58 -14.16
N HIS A 175 -11.65 33.27 -14.39
CA HIS A 175 -12.41 32.60 -15.45
C HIS A 175 -12.91 31.26 -14.93
N GLY A 176 -14.24 31.11 -14.85
CA GLY A 176 -14.91 29.90 -14.37
C GLY A 176 -14.40 28.63 -15.04
N ASP A 177 -14.33 27.56 -14.25
CA ASP A 177 -13.98 26.16 -14.60
C ASP A 177 -12.72 25.89 -15.44
N ALA A 178 -11.98 26.90 -15.90
CA ALA A 178 -10.81 26.73 -16.73
C ALA A 178 -9.66 26.10 -15.91
N PRO A 179 -9.15 24.92 -16.30
CA PRO A 179 -8.09 24.24 -15.55
C PRO A 179 -6.82 25.10 -15.54
N VAL A 180 -6.22 25.27 -14.37
CA VAL A 180 -4.97 26.02 -14.21
C VAL A 180 -3.79 25.06 -14.28
N SER A 181 -2.98 25.19 -15.33
CA SER A 181 -1.70 24.49 -15.40
C SER A 181 -0.65 25.22 -14.56
N PRO A 182 0.00 24.54 -13.59
CA PRO A 182 1.08 25.13 -12.78
C PRO A 182 2.28 25.61 -13.60
N ALA A 183 2.48 25.05 -14.81
CA ALA A 183 3.56 25.44 -15.72
C ALA A 183 3.47 26.89 -16.21
N HIS A 184 2.29 27.51 -16.12
CA HIS A 184 2.05 28.88 -16.58
C HIS A 184 2.10 29.93 -15.45
N GLY A 185 2.58 29.56 -14.26
CA GLY A 185 2.87 30.49 -13.16
C GLY A 185 1.66 31.17 -12.52
N ARG A 186 0.42 30.78 -12.87
CA ARG A 186 -0.79 31.34 -12.30
C ARG A 186 -1.09 30.71 -10.94
N ARG A 187 -1.32 31.56 -9.93
CA ARG A 187 -1.91 31.14 -8.65
C ARG A 187 -3.38 30.83 -8.92
N GLY A 188 -3.76 29.56 -8.80
CA GLY A 188 -5.15 29.12 -8.85
C GLY A 188 -5.67 28.89 -7.43
N LEU A 189 -6.98 28.94 -7.29
CA LEU A 189 -7.70 28.54 -6.09
C LEU A 189 -7.76 27.00 -6.01
N LEU A 190 -7.55 26.44 -4.82
CA LEU A 190 -7.82 25.03 -4.54
C LEU A 190 -9.32 24.79 -4.50
N GLU A 191 -9.79 23.93 -5.38
CA GLU A 191 -11.15 23.43 -5.40
C GLU A 191 -11.16 21.95 -4.97
N ALA A 192 -12.13 21.60 -4.14
CA ALA A 192 -12.41 20.24 -3.70
C ALA A 192 -13.82 19.84 -4.11
N GLY A 193 -14.00 18.60 -4.59
CA GLY A 193 -15.31 18.08 -4.90
C GLY A 193 -15.51 16.62 -4.49
N VAL A 194 -16.72 16.30 -4.04
CA VAL A 194 -17.18 14.96 -3.63
C VAL A 194 -18.62 14.79 -4.12
N ASP A 195 -18.93 13.67 -4.77
CA ASP A 195 -20.29 13.32 -5.24
C ASP A 195 -21.04 14.42 -6.02
N GLY A 196 -20.29 15.24 -6.78
CA GLY A 196 -20.83 16.34 -7.58
C GLY A 196 -21.00 17.66 -6.81
N GLU A 197 -20.81 17.68 -5.49
CA GLU A 197 -20.65 18.90 -4.71
C GLU A 197 -19.24 19.45 -4.90
N ILE A 198 -19.12 20.77 -5.06
CA ILE A 198 -17.86 21.45 -5.30
C ILE A 198 -17.74 22.64 -4.35
N VAL A 199 -16.56 22.78 -3.72
CA VAL A 199 -16.24 23.90 -2.82
C VAL A 199 -14.84 24.42 -3.09
N VAL A 200 -14.68 25.74 -3.10
CA VAL A 200 -13.36 26.37 -3.08
C VAL A 200 -12.85 26.38 -1.64
N VAL A 201 -11.68 25.79 -1.43
CA VAL A 201 -11.05 25.56 -0.12
C VAL A 201 -10.08 26.68 0.25
N ASP A 202 -9.58 27.41 -0.75
CA ASP A 202 -8.68 28.54 -0.55
C ASP A 202 -9.37 29.75 0.08
N SER A 203 -8.61 30.46 0.90
CA SER A 203 -9.00 31.73 1.51
C SER A 203 -7.82 32.71 1.50
N ASP A 204 -8.03 33.95 1.94
CA ASP A 204 -6.96 34.95 2.10
C ASP A 204 -5.92 34.52 3.16
N ASP A 205 -6.30 33.68 4.12
CA ASP A 205 -5.39 33.04 5.06
C ASP A 205 -4.98 31.63 4.56
N PRO A 206 -3.68 31.37 4.32
CA PRO A 206 -3.18 30.06 3.96
C PRO A 206 -3.44 28.96 5.02
N ALA A 207 -3.58 29.31 6.31
CA ALA A 207 -3.92 28.35 7.36
C ALA A 207 -5.36 27.82 7.20
N ASP A 208 -6.28 28.69 6.82
CA ASP A 208 -7.68 28.32 6.59
C ASP A 208 -7.84 27.32 5.44
N CYS A 209 -6.97 27.38 4.42
CA CYS A 209 -6.95 26.37 3.36
C CYS A 209 -6.69 24.96 3.92
N ILE A 210 -5.63 24.80 4.73
CA ILE A 210 -5.27 23.50 5.31
C ILE A 210 -6.34 23.02 6.30
N HIS A 211 -6.88 23.91 7.13
CA HIS A 211 -7.97 23.56 8.04
C HIS A 211 -9.23 23.14 7.28
N SER A 212 -9.59 23.85 6.21
CA SER A 212 -10.75 23.52 5.39
C SER A 212 -10.57 22.19 4.68
N LEU A 213 -9.39 21.92 4.14
CA LEU A 213 -9.06 20.63 3.53
C LEU A 213 -9.13 19.49 4.55
N ASN A 214 -8.57 19.66 5.74
CA ASN A 214 -8.66 18.67 6.80
C ASN A 214 -10.11 18.41 7.26
N ARG A 215 -10.96 19.45 7.29
CA ARG A 215 -12.41 19.28 7.58
C ARG A 215 -13.08 18.44 6.50
N LEU A 216 -12.77 18.66 5.23
CA LEU A 216 -13.31 17.86 4.12
C LEU A 216 -12.83 16.41 4.20
N LEU A 217 -11.53 16.19 4.42
CA LEU A 217 -10.97 14.85 4.61
C LEU A 217 -11.62 14.10 5.77
N SER A 218 -11.86 14.79 6.89
CA SER A 218 -12.50 14.18 8.07
C SER A 218 -14.00 13.96 7.88
N ARG A 219 -14.68 14.85 7.15
CA ARG A 219 -16.13 14.78 6.92
C ARG A 219 -16.50 13.68 5.93
N TYR A 220 -15.76 13.58 4.83
CA TYR A 220 -16.07 12.66 3.73
C TYR A 220 -15.28 11.35 3.82
N ASP A 221 -14.21 11.28 4.62
CA ASP A 221 -13.32 10.11 4.77
C ASP A 221 -13.04 9.38 3.44
N PRO A 222 -12.51 10.09 2.41
CA PRO A 222 -12.46 9.57 1.06
C PRO A 222 -11.51 8.36 0.95
N ASP A 223 -11.92 7.36 0.18
CA ASP A 223 -11.08 6.21 -0.17
C ASP A 223 -10.04 6.57 -1.23
N VAL A 224 -10.40 7.49 -2.13
CA VAL A 224 -9.54 7.95 -3.22
C VAL A 224 -9.46 9.47 -3.23
N ILE A 225 -8.24 10.00 -3.23
CA ILE A 225 -7.99 11.41 -3.51
C ILE A 225 -7.48 11.53 -4.94
N LEU A 226 -8.31 12.06 -5.84
CA LEU A 226 -7.94 12.33 -7.22
C LEU A 226 -7.46 13.78 -7.35
N THR A 227 -6.30 13.96 -7.95
CA THR A 227 -5.67 15.28 -8.04
C THR A 227 -5.28 15.63 -9.47
N GLU A 228 -5.46 16.89 -9.86
CA GLU A 228 -4.79 17.44 -11.05
C GLU A 228 -3.39 17.94 -10.69
N TRP A 229 -2.37 17.51 -11.45
CA TRP A 229 -0.96 17.84 -11.18
C TRP A 229 -0.50 17.50 -9.75
N GLY A 230 -1.10 16.48 -9.14
CA GLY A 230 -0.90 16.05 -7.75
C GLY A 230 0.55 15.91 -7.34
N ASP A 231 1.19 14.85 -7.84
CA ASP A 231 2.56 14.48 -7.47
C ASP A 231 3.59 15.55 -7.87
N ALA A 232 3.38 16.20 -9.01
CA ALA A 232 4.33 17.15 -9.57
C ALA A 232 4.26 18.54 -8.91
N PHE A 233 3.10 18.92 -8.35
CA PHE A 233 2.87 20.28 -7.89
C PHE A 233 1.96 20.39 -6.67
N LEU A 234 0.71 19.90 -6.77
CA LEU A 234 -0.33 20.21 -5.79
C LEU A 234 -0.04 19.62 -4.41
N LEU A 235 0.22 18.31 -4.32
CA LEU A 235 0.49 17.64 -3.05
C LEU A 235 1.79 18.14 -2.38
N PRO A 236 2.93 18.30 -3.10
CA PRO A 236 4.12 18.92 -2.54
C PRO A 236 3.86 20.32 -1.96
N ARG A 237 3.08 21.16 -2.66
CA ARG A 237 2.76 22.52 -2.21
C ARG A 237 1.90 22.53 -0.95
N LEU A 238 0.86 21.70 -0.89
CA LEU A 238 0.01 21.58 0.30
C LEU A 238 0.79 21.07 1.50
N ARG A 239 1.69 20.12 1.31
CA ARG A 239 2.59 19.63 2.37
C ARG A 239 3.57 20.70 2.85
N ALA A 240 4.15 21.48 1.94
CA ALA A 240 5.03 22.59 2.29
C ALA A 240 4.28 23.67 3.07
N LEU A 241 3.05 24.00 2.63
CA LEU A 241 2.20 24.96 3.33
C LEU A 241 1.84 24.49 4.74
N ALA A 242 1.35 23.26 4.87
CA ALA A 242 1.05 22.62 6.16
C ALA A 242 2.25 22.65 7.13
N ALA A 243 3.45 22.34 6.63
CA ALA A 243 4.68 22.41 7.42
C ALA A 243 5.05 23.84 7.84
N GLN A 244 4.86 24.83 6.96
CA GLN A 244 5.16 26.24 7.23
C GLN A 244 4.26 26.82 8.34
N ILE A 245 2.98 26.43 8.37
CA ILE A 245 2.00 26.92 9.36
C ILE A 245 1.94 26.06 10.64
N GLY A 246 2.62 24.91 10.66
CA GLY A 246 2.63 23.99 11.80
C GLY A 246 1.34 23.19 12.00
N VAL A 247 0.50 23.05 10.97
CA VAL A 247 -0.74 22.27 11.01
C VAL A 247 -0.56 21.00 10.18
N PRO A 248 -0.80 19.79 10.74
CA PRO A 248 -0.67 18.54 9.98
C PRO A 248 -1.75 18.44 8.89
N LEU A 249 -1.39 17.85 7.76
CA LEU A 249 -2.32 17.55 6.66
C LEU A 249 -2.69 16.05 6.68
N HIS A 250 -3.96 15.73 6.88
CA HIS A 250 -4.45 14.37 7.16
C HIS A 250 -4.77 13.54 5.90
N LEU A 251 -3.82 13.41 4.98
CA LEU A 251 -4.01 12.67 3.72
C LEU A 251 -4.05 11.14 3.87
N ASN A 252 -3.76 10.59 5.05
CA ASN A 252 -3.72 9.15 5.29
C ASN A 252 -4.66 8.76 6.43
N ARG A 253 -5.41 7.66 6.21
CA ARG A 253 -6.33 7.09 7.20
C ARG A 253 -5.61 6.32 8.30
N ASP A 254 -4.42 5.76 8.04
CA ASP A 254 -3.63 5.09 9.08
C ASP A 254 -2.80 6.12 9.87
N PRO A 255 -3.11 6.38 11.16
CA PRO A 255 -2.35 7.31 11.98
C PRO A 255 -0.92 6.81 12.29
N HIS A 256 -0.65 5.52 12.13
CA HIS A 256 0.66 4.91 12.36
C HIS A 256 1.52 4.84 11.10
N SER A 257 1.01 5.26 9.94
CA SER A 257 1.74 5.23 8.67
C SER A 257 1.81 6.62 8.04
N ALA A 258 3.03 7.09 7.76
CA ALA A 258 3.21 8.32 7.00
C ALA A 258 2.84 8.10 5.51
N VAL A 259 2.36 9.17 4.84
CA VAL A 259 2.13 9.16 3.39
C VAL A 259 3.42 8.77 2.67
N ARG A 260 3.43 7.61 2.01
CA ARG A 260 4.58 7.11 1.26
C ARG A 260 4.57 7.71 -0.15
N THR A 261 5.48 8.64 -0.41
CA THR A 261 5.74 9.09 -1.78
C THR A 261 6.69 8.12 -2.48
N ARG A 262 6.25 7.53 -3.60
CA ARG A 262 7.15 6.84 -4.54
C ARG A 262 7.51 7.78 -5.67
N ARG A 263 8.72 7.62 -6.23
CA ARG A 263 9.12 8.36 -7.43
C ARG A 263 8.13 8.00 -8.56
N SER A 264 7.59 9.01 -9.26
CA SER A 264 6.68 8.80 -10.38
C SER A 264 7.29 7.80 -11.37
N ARG A 265 6.50 6.79 -11.75
CA ARG A 265 6.82 5.82 -12.80
C ARG A 265 5.71 5.88 -13.82
N SER A 266 5.97 6.49 -14.96
CA SER A 266 5.09 6.39 -16.12
C SER A 266 5.21 4.97 -16.68
N TYR A 267 4.11 4.24 -16.73
CA TYR A 267 4.00 2.95 -17.41
C TYR A 267 3.10 3.17 -18.62
N VAL A 268 3.66 3.03 -19.83
CA VAL A 268 2.90 3.05 -21.08
C VAL A 268 2.78 1.61 -21.52
N THR A 269 1.57 1.05 -21.44
CA THR A 269 1.26 -0.24 -22.06
C THR A 269 0.80 0.04 -23.48
N TYR A 270 1.55 -0.41 -24.47
CA TYR A 270 0.98 -0.64 -25.80
C TYR A 270 0.31 -2.01 -25.70
N GLY A 271 -1.02 -2.03 -25.89
CA GLY A 271 -1.73 -3.25 -26.22
C GLY A 271 -1.33 -3.75 -27.59
#